data_AF-A0A352T1C1-F1
#
_entry.id   AF-A0A352T1C1-F1
#
_cell.length_a   1.000
_cell.length_b   1.000
_cell.length_c   1.000
_cell.angle_alpha   90.00
_cell.angle_beta   90.00
_cell.angle_gamma   90.00
#
_symmetry.space_group_name_H-M   'P 1'
#
loop_
_entity.id
_entity.type
_entity.pdbx_description
1 polymer ?
#
loop_
_entity_poly.entity_id
_entity_poly.type
_entity_poly.pdbx_seq_one_letter_code
_entity_poly.pdbx_strand_id
1 'polypeptide(L)' 'MLDIFKTIDDTLFTLAEIEDGAWINLVNPTPEELDRIEEELSVDRGFLIAALDEEESARIEAEDNQVLILVDTPYVEKT' A
#
# COMPACT_ATOMS: atom_id res chain seq x y z
N MET A 1 8.85 -3.96 4.35
CA MET A 1 8.48 -5.37 4.09
C MET A 1 7.34 -5.38 3.09
N LEU A 2 7.61 -5.92 1.90
CA LEU A 2 6.67 -6.06 0.79
C LEU A 2 6.15 -7.51 0.67
N ASP A 3 4.83 -7.68 0.73
CA ASP A 3 4.13 -8.93 0.42
C ASP A 3 3.08 -8.71 -0.68
N ILE A 4 2.85 -9.73 -1.50
CA ILE A 4 1.89 -9.69 -2.62
C ILE A 4 0.88 -10.82 -2.43
N PHE A 5 -0.41 -10.49 -2.48
CA PHE A 5 -1.49 -11.46 -2.30
C PHE A 5 -2.51 -11.40 -3.43
N LYS A 6 -3.22 -12.51 -3.68
CA LYS A 6 -4.36 -12.53 -4.59
C LYS A 6 -5.36 -13.60 -4.17
N THR A 7 -6.65 -13.28 -4.22
CA THR A 7 -7.72 -14.25 -3.98
C THR A 7 -8.13 -14.91 -5.30
N ILE A 8 -8.07 -16.24 -5.35
CA ILE A 8 -8.51 -17.06 -6.48
C ILE A 8 -9.47 -18.11 -5.91
N ASP A 9 -10.69 -18.18 -6.44
CA ASP A 9 -11.73 -19.11 -5.99
C ASP A 9 -11.88 -19.14 -4.45
N ASP A 10 -12.13 -17.96 -3.86
CA ASP A 10 -12.30 -17.73 -2.42
C ASP A 10 -11.09 -18.12 -1.53
N THR A 11 -9.93 -18.38 -2.15
CA THR A 11 -8.69 -18.75 -1.45
C THR A 11 -7.63 -17.69 -1.64
N LEU A 12 -7.00 -17.25 -0.55
CA LEU A 12 -5.91 -16.27 -0.56
C LEU A 12 -4.57 -16.95 -0.85
N PHE A 13 -3.83 -16.46 -1.84
CA PHE A 13 -2.49 -16.91 -2.19
C PHE A 13 -1.48 -15.79 -2.02
N THR A 14 -0.24 -16.14 -1.69
CA THR A 14 0.93 -15.25 -1.79
C THR A 14 1.56 -15.41 -3.17
N LEU A 15 1.89 -14.30 -3.82
CA LEU A 15 2.51 -14.27 -5.14
C LEU A 15 3.98 -13.86 -5.04
N ALA A 16 4.79 -14.29 -6.02
CA ALA A 16 6.18 -13.87 -6.15
C ALA A 16 6.34 -12.58 -6.97
N GLU A 17 5.38 -12.30 -7.85
CA GLU A 17 5.39 -11.18 -8.79
C GLU A 17 4.05 -10.44 -8.72
N ILE A 18 4.07 -9.18 -9.13
CA ILE A 18 2.88 -8.33 -9.17
C ILE A 18 2.02 -8.75 -10.36
N GLU A 19 0.73 -8.94 -10.13
CA GLU A 19 -0.25 -9.28 -11.15
C GLU A 19 -1.48 -8.37 -11.06
N ASP A 20 -2.25 -8.30 -12.14
CA ASP A 20 -3.55 -7.63 -12.13
C ASP A 20 -4.48 -8.22 -11.06
N GLY A 21 -5.13 -7.34 -10.31
CA GLY A 21 -6.00 -7.69 -9.18
C GLY A 21 -5.26 -8.19 -7.91
N ALA A 22 -3.93 -8.11 -7.85
CA ALA A 22 -3.19 -8.42 -6.64
C ALA A 22 -3.31 -7.30 -5.57
N TRP A 23 -3.30 -7.69 -4.31
CA TRP A 23 -3.16 -6.81 -3.16
C TRP A 23 -1.69 -6.71 -2.75
N ILE A 24 -1.16 -5.49 -2.75
CA ILE A 24 0.21 -5.21 -2.34
C ILE A 24 0.20 -4.70 -0.90
N ASN A 25 0.90 -5.39 -0.01
CA ASN A 25 1.03 -5.03 1.39
C ASN A 25 2.45 -4.52 1.67
N LEU A 26 2.56 -3.23 2.02
CA LEU A 26 3.81 -2.60 2.44
C LEU A 26 3.73 -2.29 3.93
N VAL A 27 4.63 -2.86 4.72
CA VAL A 27 4.75 -2.57 6.15
C VAL A 27 6.15 -2.05 6.43
N ASN A 28 6.23 -0.80 6.92
CA ASN A 28 7.49 -0.07 7.13
C ASN A 28 8.47 -0.29 5.94
N PRO A 29 8.07 0.13 4.73
CA PRO A 29 8.81 -0.20 3.52
C PRO A 29 10.17 0.49 3.48
N THR A 30 11.15 -0.13 2.83
CA THR A 30 12.42 0.54 2.54
C THR A 30 12.25 1.50 1.35
N PRO A 31 13.15 2.48 1.15
CA PRO A 31 13.11 3.34 -0.03
C PRO A 31 13.10 2.54 -1.35
N GLU A 32 13.88 1.46 -1.42
CA GLU A 32 13.94 0.61 -2.60
C GLU A 32 12.63 -0.14 -2.88
N GLU A 33 11.90 -0.55 -1.83
CA GLU A 33 10.56 -1.13 -1.97
C GLU A 33 9.56 -0.08 -2.50
N LEU A 34 9.66 1.17 -2.05
CA LEU A 34 8.82 2.27 -2.56
C LEU A 34 9.11 2.57 -4.02
N ASP A 35 10.40 2.68 -4.38
CA ASP A 35 10.83 2.95 -5.75
C ASP A 35 10.34 1.86 -6.71
N ARG A 36 10.44 0.58 -6.28
CA ARG A 36 9.91 -0.55 -7.05
C ARG A 36 8.41 -0.43 -7.32
N ILE A 37 7.63 -0.06 -6.31
CA ILE A 37 6.16 0.07 -6.44
C ILE A 37 5.78 1.26 -7.31
N GLU A 38 6.47 2.39 -7.15
CA GLU A 38 6.30 3.56 -8.01
C GLU A 38 6.58 3.19 -9.48
N GLU A 39 7.69 2.49 -9.76
CA GLU A 39 8.07 2.10 -11.12
C GLU A 39 7.14 1.03 -11.73
N GLU A 40 6.82 -0.04 -11.00
CA GLU A 40 6.05 -1.17 -11.54
C GLU A 40 4.56 -0.85 -11.67
N LEU A 41 4.00 -0.04 -10.77
CA LEU A 41 2.56 0.24 -10.72
C LEU A 41 2.18 1.66 -11.13
N SER A 42 3.16 2.54 -11.33
CA SER A 42 2.92 3.97 -11.63
C SER A 42 2.05 4.66 -10.57
N VAL A 43 2.17 4.24 -9.31
CA VAL A 43 1.49 4.87 -8.18
C VAL A 43 2.17 6.19 -7.85
N ASP A 44 1.38 7.21 -7.53
CA ASP A 44 1.93 8.50 -7.13
C ASP A 44 2.80 8.39 -5.86
N ARG A 45 4.03 8.90 -5.92
CA ARG A 45 4.98 8.85 -4.79
C ARG A 45 4.48 9.66 -3.60
N GLY A 46 3.79 10.76 -3.81
CA GLY A 46 3.16 11.56 -2.77
C GLY A 46 2.13 10.74 -1.98
N PHE A 47 1.33 9.90 -2.65
CA PHE A 47 0.39 9.00 -1.97
C PHE A 47 1.11 7.96 -1.11
N LEU A 48 2.20 7.37 -1.60
CA LEU A 48 3.01 6.42 -0.83
C LEU A 48 3.60 7.08 0.42
N ILE A 49 4.11 8.31 0.31
CA ILE A 49 4.70 9.05 1.42
C ILE A 49 3.63 9.48 2.43
N ALA A 50 2.47 9.98 1.96
CA ALA A 50 1.36 10.36 2.84
C ALA A 50 0.84 9.17 3.66
N ALA A 51 0.83 7.96 3.10
CA ALA A 51 0.41 6.76 3.83
C ALA A 51 1.39 6.31 4.93
N LEU A 52 2.61 6.86 4.97
CA LEU A 52 3.63 6.56 5.99
C LEU A 52 3.74 7.63 7.08
N ASP A 53 3.04 8.75 6.92
CA ASP A 53 3.10 9.87 7.85
C ASP A 53 2.06 9.69 8.97
N GLU A 54 2.54 9.57 10.22
CA GLU A 54 1.69 9.43 11.39
C GLU A 54 0.93 10.74 11.74
N GLU A 55 1.35 11.89 11.19
CA GLU A 55 0.65 13.18 11.38
C GLU A 55 -0.48 13.40 10.37
N GLU A 56 -0.64 12.50 9.40
CA GLU A 56 -1.69 12.61 8.39
C GLU A 56 -3.09 12.37 8.95
N SER A 57 -4.07 13.06 8.36
CA SER A 57 -5.48 12.94 8.77
C SER A 57 -6.27 12.01 7.85
N ALA A 58 -7.22 11.26 8.43
CA ALA A 58 -8.09 10.39 7.65
C ALA A 58 -8.86 11.18 6.56
N ARG A 59 -8.69 10.78 5.31
CA ARG A 59 -9.34 11.40 4.14
C ARG A 59 -9.45 10.42 2.98
N ILE A 60 -10.28 10.79 2.00
CA ILE A 60 -10.33 10.15 0.69
C ILE A 60 -9.92 11.19 -0.34
N GLU A 61 -8.97 10.83 -1.20
CA GLU A 61 -8.42 11.67 -2.25
C GLU A 61 -8.42 10.89 -3.56
N ALA A 62 -8.80 11.54 -4.66
CA ALA A 62 -8.93 10.90 -5.96
C ALA A 62 -8.36 11.83 -7.04
N GLU A 63 -7.20 11.46 -7.57
CA GLU A 63 -6.46 12.22 -8.57
C GLU A 63 -5.87 11.24 -9.61
N ASP A 64 -5.76 11.68 -10.87
CA ASP A 64 -5.09 10.94 -11.96
C ASP A 64 -5.41 9.43 -12.04
N ASN A 65 -6.70 9.08 -11.87
CA ASN A 65 -7.23 7.71 -11.93
C ASN A 65 -6.71 6.80 -10.80
N GLN A 66 -6.27 7.39 -9.70
CA GLN A 66 -5.85 6.74 -8.46
C GLN A 66 -6.74 7.23 -7.31
N VAL A 67 -6.91 6.40 -6.29
CA VAL A 67 -7.67 6.76 -5.09
C VAL A 67 -6.82 6.42 -3.87
N LEU A 68 -6.55 7.43 -3.05
CA LEU A 68 -5.93 7.28 -1.74
C LEU A 68 -7.02 7.30 -0.67
N ILE A 69 -6.97 6.34 0.23
CA ILE A 69 -7.83 6.25 1.40
C ILE A 69 -6.92 6.18 2.63
N LEU A 70 -6.93 7.22 3.44
CA LEU A 70 -6.23 7.27 4.73
C LEU A 70 -7.23 7.02 5.85
N VAL A 71 -6.88 6.12 6.77
CA VAL A 71 -7.74 5.68 7.86
C VAL A 71 -6.97 5.69 9.16
N ASP A 72 -7.48 6.43 10.14
CA ASP A 72 -7.01 6.33 11.52
C ASP A 72 -7.50 5.01 12.12
N THR A 73 -6.56 4.18 12.57
CA THR A 73 -6.88 2.92 13.23
C THR A 73 -6.42 2.97 14.68
N PRO A 74 -7.22 2.46 15.63
CA PRO A 74 -6.77 2.36 17.02
C PRO A 74 -5.62 1.35 17.08
N TYR A 75 -4.51 1.75 17.71
CA TYR A 75 -3.38 0.85 17.97
C TYR A 75 -3.10 0.74 19.47
N VAL A 76 -2.50 -0.38 19.86
CA VAL A 76 -2.01 -0.58 21.22
C VAL A 76 -0.52 -0.29 21.21
N GLU A 77 -0.11 0.73 21.96
CA GLU A 77 1.30 1.03 22.16
C GLU A 77 1.97 -0.13 22.91
N LYS A 78 3.02 -0.72 22.31
CA LYS A 78 3.81 -1.75 22.97
C LYS A 78 4.75 -1.05 23.96
N THR A 79 4.42 -1.14 25.25
CA THR A 79 5.29 -0.71 26.36
C THR A 79 6.49 -1.62 26.54
#